data_AF-A0A6V8HDZ0-F1
#
_entry.id   AF-A0A6V8HDZ0-F1
#
_cell.length_a   1.000
_cell.length_b   1.000
_cell.length_c   1.000
_cell.angle_alpha   90.00
_cell.angle_beta   90.00
_cell.angle_gamma   90.00
#
_symmetry.space_group_name_H-M   'P 1'
#
loop_
_entity.id
_entity.type
_entity.pdbx_description
1 polymer ?
#
loop_
_entity_poly.entity_id
_entity_poly.type
_entity_poly.pdbx_seq_one_letter_code
_entity_poly.pdbx_strand_id
1 'polypeptide(L)'
;MNHPGDSRLGLMTAVVFVGGFVGAFIASPSADAFGRRIGMLTGASLTFIGAVIQTASQNSSSIICAWTTFGTGHMMNTWSWRIPSLLQGVPAALVILAVLFGLPESPRWLYSKGRIDEARHLLTIYHANGDESSDLVARELEEIDLTLRAEHQARGLSTRGILIKSAANRKRIALVIAVALLTIWNGQSVISYYFSPILKSIGVTSTSHQTGINGGMQIWNLIWAIAGAVLADRVGRRTLWLTSGILR
;
A
#
# COMPACT_ATOMS: atom_id res chain seq x y z
N MET A 1 17.62 34.64 6.25
CA MET A 1 18.05 34.19 4.90
C MET A 1 18.40 32.69 4.91
N ASN A 2 17.49 31.84 5.41
CA ASN A 2 17.66 30.38 5.50
C ASN A 2 16.28 29.70 5.39
N HIS A 3 15.55 29.98 4.31
CA HIS A 3 14.45 29.09 3.93
C HIS A 3 15.12 27.84 3.35
N PRO A 4 14.81 26.61 3.82
CA PRO A 4 15.24 25.42 3.12
C PRO A 4 14.69 25.54 1.69
N GLY A 5 15.58 25.75 0.72
CA GLY A 5 15.17 26.03 -0.66
C GLY A 5 14.27 24.92 -1.19
N ASP A 6 13.35 25.28 -2.09
CA ASP A 6 12.33 24.40 -2.67
C ASP A 6 12.90 23.05 -3.18
N SER A 7 14.18 23.04 -3.56
CA SER A 7 14.95 21.84 -3.91
C SER A 7 15.09 20.81 -2.78
N ARG A 8 15.24 21.25 -1.52
CA ARG A 8 15.32 20.35 -0.36
C ARG A 8 13.98 19.73 -0.05
N LEU A 9 12.88 20.48 -0.15
CA LEU A 9 11.53 19.92 -0.03
C LEU A 9 11.26 18.88 -1.11
N GLY A 10 11.59 19.19 -2.37
CA GLY A 10 11.46 18.24 -3.47
C GLY A 10 12.27 16.95 -3.27
N LEU A 11 13.51 17.07 -2.77
CA LEU A 11 14.37 15.92 -2.49
C LEU A 11 13.82 15.05 -1.34
N MET A 12 13.29 15.66 -0.28
CA MET A 12 12.68 14.94 0.84
C MET A 12 11.49 14.07 0.40
N THR A 13 10.67 14.59 -0.51
CA THR A 13 9.54 13.86 -1.08
C THR A 13 9.97 12.76 -2.03
N ALA A 14 11.00 13.00 -2.85
CA ALA A 14 11.55 12.01 -3.77
C ALA A 14 12.06 10.76 -3.04
N VAL A 15 12.66 10.92 -1.86
CA VAL A 15 13.16 9.81 -1.03
C VAL A 15 12.04 8.83 -0.63
N VAL A 16 10.80 9.30 -0.43
CA VAL A 16 9.66 8.42 -0.10
C VAL A 16 9.31 7.51 -1.27
N PHE A 17 9.30 8.05 -2.50
CA PHE A 17 9.05 7.25 -3.70
C PHE A 17 10.18 6.26 -3.98
N VAL A 18 11.43 6.67 -3.75
CA VAL A 18 12.60 5.78 -3.85
C VAL A 18 12.51 4.67 -2.81
N GLY A 19 12.13 4.99 -1.57
CA GLY A 19 11.91 4.01 -0.50
C GLY A 19 10.80 3.02 -0.83
N GLY A 20 9.68 3.48 -1.37
CA GLY A 20 8.59 2.61 -1.85
C GLY A 20 9.01 1.71 -3.01
N PHE A 21 9.78 2.24 -3.96
CA PHE A 21 10.34 1.47 -5.07
C PHE A 21 11.29 0.37 -4.58
N VAL A 22 12.28 0.72 -3.75
CA VAL A 22 13.23 -0.25 -3.18
C VAL A 22 12.53 -1.27 -2.28
N GLY A 23 11.57 -0.82 -1.47
CA GLY A 23 10.76 -1.69 -0.62
C GLY A 23 9.99 -2.74 -1.41
N ALA A 24 9.45 -2.40 -2.59
CA ALA A 24 8.73 -3.34 -3.44
C ALA A 24 9.62 -4.50 -3.94
N PHE A 25 10.92 -4.24 -4.21
CA PHE A 25 11.88 -5.28 -4.61
C PHE A 25 12.24 -6.24 -3.49
N ILE A 26 12.09 -5.82 -2.22
CA ILE A 26 12.37 -6.67 -1.05
C ILE A 26 11.10 -7.41 -0.63
N ALA A 27 9.97 -6.71 -0.61
CA ALA A 27 8.69 -7.26 -0.16
C ALA A 27 8.18 -8.38 -1.07
N SER A 28 8.32 -8.22 -2.39
CA SER A 28 7.79 -9.20 -3.36
C SER A 28 8.48 -10.58 -3.25
N PRO A 29 9.82 -10.70 -3.32
CA PRO A 29 10.49 -11.99 -3.12
C PRO A 29 10.35 -12.54 -1.69
N SER A 30 10.28 -11.67 -0.68
CA SER A 30 10.12 -12.09 0.72
C SER A 30 8.78 -12.77 0.95
N ALA A 31 7.69 -12.21 0.42
CA ALA A 31 6.35 -12.80 0.53
C ALA A 31 6.24 -14.15 -0.19
N ASP A 32 6.90 -14.29 -1.34
CA ASP A 32 6.86 -15.52 -2.14
C ASP A 32 7.76 -16.64 -1.55
N ALA A 33 8.91 -16.29 -0.97
CA ALA A 33 9.86 -17.27 -0.43
C ALA A 33 9.48 -17.77 0.97
N PHE A 34 9.08 -16.85 1.85
CA PHE A 34 8.90 -17.11 3.28
C PHE A 34 7.43 -17.18 3.72
N GLY A 35 6.49 -16.88 2.83
CA GLY A 35 5.06 -16.89 3.13
C GLY A 35 4.51 -15.49 3.39
N ARG A 36 3.20 -15.33 3.17
CA ARG A 36 2.53 -14.02 3.25
C ARG A 36 2.56 -13.46 4.67
N ARG A 37 2.52 -14.32 5.70
CA ARG A 37 2.58 -13.89 7.11
C ARG A 37 3.93 -13.23 7.44
N ILE A 38 5.04 -13.83 7.00
CA ILE A 38 6.38 -13.28 7.21
C ILE A 38 6.57 -12.01 6.38
N GLY A 39 6.06 -11.95 5.15
CA GLY A 39 6.07 -10.73 4.33
C GLY A 39 5.29 -9.56 4.96
N MET A 40 4.15 -9.84 5.58
CA MET A 40 3.39 -8.82 6.34
C MET A 40 4.13 -8.39 7.61
N LEU A 41 4.74 -9.34 8.33
CA LEU A 41 5.48 -9.04 9.55
C LEU A 41 6.73 -8.21 9.29
N THR A 42 7.48 -8.48 8.22
CA THR A 42 8.67 -7.69 7.86
C THR A 42 8.29 -6.26 7.49
N GLY A 43 7.26 -6.06 6.66
CA GLY A 43 6.76 -4.74 6.30
C GLY A 43 6.20 -3.95 7.50
N ALA A 44 5.40 -4.61 8.34
CA ALA A 44 4.84 -3.99 9.53
C ALA A 44 5.92 -3.64 10.58
N SER A 45 6.91 -4.52 10.76
CA SER A 45 8.05 -4.27 11.67
C SER A 45 8.91 -3.11 11.18
N LEU A 46 9.20 -3.01 9.88
CA LEU A 46 9.92 -1.87 9.29
C LEU A 46 9.15 -0.56 9.49
N THR A 47 7.84 -0.58 9.31
CA THR A 47 6.97 0.59 9.52
C THR A 47 6.97 1.00 11.00
N PHE A 48 6.88 0.03 11.91
CA PHE A 48 6.91 0.27 13.35
C PHE A 48 8.26 0.83 13.82
N ILE A 49 9.37 0.24 13.38
CA ILE A 49 10.73 0.73 13.65
C ILE A 49 10.91 2.15 13.09
N GLY A 50 10.43 2.40 11.87
CA GLY A 50 10.45 3.74 11.27
C GLY A 50 9.69 4.77 12.10
N ALA A 51 8.51 4.42 12.62
CA ALA A 51 7.74 5.28 13.53
C ALA A 51 8.48 5.54 14.84
N VAL A 52 9.13 4.53 15.43
CA VAL A 52 9.94 4.69 16.66
C VAL A 52 11.14 5.60 16.42
N ILE A 53 11.90 5.37 15.34
CA ILE A 53 13.06 6.21 14.97
C ILE A 53 12.63 7.65 14.71
N GLN A 54 11.49 7.83 14.03
CA GLN A 54 10.89 9.15 13.80
C GLN A 54 10.61 9.88 15.12
N THR A 55 10.08 9.19 16.13
CA THR A 55 9.76 9.79 17.45
C THR A 55 10.98 10.13 18.30
N ALA A 56 12.10 9.43 18.13
CA ALA A 56 13.31 9.59 18.95
C ALA A 56 14.27 10.70 18.48
N SER A 57 14.07 11.24 17.27
CA SER A 57 14.98 12.22 16.66
C SER A 57 14.78 13.65 17.23
N GLN A 58 15.87 14.31 17.63
CA GLN A 58 15.87 15.64 18.30
C GLN A 58 16.60 16.75 17.48
N ASN A 59 17.17 16.45 16.32
CA ASN A 59 17.94 17.41 15.51
C ASN A 59 17.32 17.56 14.11
N SER A 60 17.33 18.78 13.56
CA SER A 60 16.64 19.30 12.36
C SER A 60 16.76 18.52 11.03
N SER A 61 17.30 17.31 11.03
CA SER A 61 17.13 16.31 9.96
C SER A 61 15.76 15.62 10.00
N SER A 62 14.96 15.84 11.06
CA SER A 62 13.60 15.27 11.24
C SER A 62 12.49 15.99 10.46
N ILE A 63 12.81 17.03 9.68
CA ILE A 63 11.85 17.77 8.84
C ILE A 63 11.15 16.84 7.82
N ILE A 64 11.83 15.76 7.39
CA ILE A 64 11.34 14.78 6.41
C ILE A 64 10.13 13.99 6.91
N CYS A 65 10.00 13.89 8.23
CA CYS A 65 8.95 13.16 8.91
C CYS A 65 7.82 14.07 9.43
N ALA A 66 8.03 15.39 9.41
CA ALA A 66 7.15 16.38 10.01
C ALA A 66 5.90 16.71 9.16
N TRP A 67 5.85 16.29 7.89
CA TRP A 67 4.68 16.53 7.04
C TRP A 67 3.43 15.74 7.45
N THR A 68 3.55 14.78 8.35
CA THR A 68 2.41 14.14 9.01
C THR A 68 1.89 14.91 10.24
N THR A 69 2.53 16.04 10.59
CA THR A 69 2.10 16.99 11.64
C THR A 69 1.13 18.03 11.07
N PHE A 70 0.21 17.60 10.21
CA PHE A 70 -0.80 18.49 9.65
C PHE A 70 -2.02 18.62 10.60
N GLY A 71 -2.13 17.77 11.62
CA GLY A 71 -3.26 17.74 12.57
C GLY A 71 -3.08 18.53 13.88
N THR A 72 -1.90 19.05 14.19
CA THR A 72 -1.60 19.69 15.49
C THR A 72 -1.17 21.15 15.32
N GLY A 73 -1.88 21.90 14.47
CA GLY A 73 -1.61 23.32 14.22
C GLY A 73 -1.95 24.26 15.40
N HIS A 74 -2.48 23.75 16.52
CA HIS A 74 -2.86 24.58 17.69
C HIS A 74 -2.04 24.28 18.96
N MET A 75 -1.09 23.35 18.93
CA MET A 75 -0.22 23.07 20.08
C MET A 75 1.21 23.53 19.77
N MET A 76 1.71 24.50 20.55
CA MET A 76 3.06 25.04 20.43
C MET A 76 4.13 24.15 21.11
N ASN A 77 3.84 22.87 21.38
CA ASN A 77 4.71 21.96 22.12
C ASN A 77 5.25 20.82 21.24
N THR A 78 6.39 20.25 21.63
CA THR A 78 7.06 19.09 20.98
C THR A 78 6.14 17.87 20.80
N TRP A 79 5.05 17.77 21.55
CA TRP A 79 4.07 16.68 21.44
C TRP A 79 3.19 16.74 20.18
N SER A 80 3.12 17.90 19.52
CA SER A 80 2.34 18.10 18.29
C SER A 80 2.70 17.11 17.20
N TRP A 81 3.99 16.84 17.00
CA TRP A 81 4.45 15.90 15.98
C TRP A 81 4.58 14.45 16.49
N ARG A 82 4.70 14.25 17.80
CA ARG A 82 4.88 12.91 18.39
C ARG A 82 3.60 12.10 18.43
N ILE A 83 2.46 12.73 18.76
CA ILE A 83 1.17 12.04 18.89
C ILE A 83 0.70 11.45 17.54
N PRO A 84 0.69 12.19 16.41
CA PRO A 84 0.30 11.62 15.12
C PRO A 84 1.24 10.50 14.64
N SER A 85 2.54 10.60 14.95
CA SER A 85 3.53 9.55 14.60
C SER A 85 3.31 8.26 15.39
N LEU A 86 3.03 8.36 16.68
CA LEU A 86 2.69 7.19 17.50
C LEU A 86 1.37 6.55 17.02
N LEU A 87 0.38 7.38 16.67
CA LEU A 87 -0.91 6.89 16.17
C LEU A 87 -0.77 6.14 14.83
N GLN A 88 0.14 6.56 13.95
CA GLN A 88 0.47 5.82 12.72
C GLN A 88 1.12 4.46 12.98
N GLY A 89 1.81 4.30 14.11
CA GLY A 89 2.36 3.01 14.53
C GLY A 89 1.29 2.02 14.98
N VAL A 90 0.09 2.49 15.33
CA VAL A 90 -1.00 1.63 15.85
C VAL A 90 -1.48 0.62 14.82
N PRO A 91 -1.83 0.98 13.57
CA PRO A 91 -2.16 -0.02 12.54
C PRO A 91 -1.06 -1.06 12.31
N ALA A 92 0.21 -0.64 12.30
CA ALA A 92 1.34 -1.56 12.13
C ALA A 92 1.45 -2.53 13.31
N ALA A 93 1.31 -2.03 14.55
CA ALA A 93 1.29 -2.86 15.74
C ALA A 93 0.10 -3.83 15.73
N LEU A 94 -1.09 -3.41 15.31
CA LEU A 94 -2.26 -4.28 15.18
C LEU A 94 -2.03 -5.40 14.17
N VAL A 95 -1.39 -5.11 13.02
CA VAL A 95 -1.02 -6.14 12.04
C VAL A 95 0.01 -7.11 12.62
N ILE A 96 1.03 -6.63 13.33
CA ILE A 96 2.02 -7.48 14.00
C ILE A 96 1.33 -8.40 15.01
N LEU A 97 0.45 -7.85 15.86
CA LEU A 97 -0.30 -8.62 16.84
C LEU A 97 -1.22 -9.64 16.15
N ALA A 98 -1.98 -9.25 15.13
CA ALA A 98 -2.85 -10.16 14.38
C ALA A 98 -2.07 -11.32 13.74
N VAL A 99 -0.89 -11.01 13.18
CA VAL A 99 0.03 -12.01 12.64
C VAL A 99 0.54 -12.94 13.74
N LEU A 100 0.96 -12.42 14.89
CA LEU A 100 1.48 -13.22 16.00
C LEU A 100 0.40 -14.10 16.67
N PHE A 101 -0.83 -13.60 16.79
CA PHE A 101 -1.88 -14.22 17.59
C PHE A 101 -2.87 -15.11 16.84
N GLY A 102 -2.83 -15.22 15.51
CA GLY A 102 -3.73 -16.20 14.88
C GLY A 102 -3.93 -16.16 13.38
N LEU A 103 -3.15 -15.39 12.61
CA LEU A 103 -3.31 -15.41 11.15
C LEU A 103 -2.70 -16.70 10.55
N PRO A 104 -3.51 -17.62 9.99
CA PRO A 104 -2.98 -18.78 9.29
C PRO A 104 -2.21 -18.36 8.04
N GLU A 105 -1.27 -19.20 7.63
CA GLU A 105 -0.60 -19.03 6.34
C GLU A 105 -1.57 -19.28 5.18
N SER A 106 -1.24 -18.70 4.02
CA SER A 106 -2.02 -18.90 2.80
C SER A 106 -2.09 -20.39 2.43
N PRO A 107 -3.28 -20.96 2.13
CA PRO A 107 -3.43 -22.36 1.69
C PRO A 107 -2.55 -22.71 0.48
N ARG A 108 -2.40 -21.76 -0.46
CA ARG A 108 -1.51 -21.91 -1.61
C ARG A 108 -0.04 -22.05 -1.21
N TRP A 109 0.42 -21.32 -0.20
CA TRP A 109 1.79 -21.44 0.28
C TRP A 109 2.02 -22.78 1.00
N LEU A 110 1.07 -23.19 1.85
CA LEU A 110 1.12 -24.49 2.53
C LEU A 110 1.20 -25.65 1.51
N TYR A 111 0.37 -25.61 0.47
CA TYR A 111 0.41 -26.58 -0.62
C TYR A 111 1.78 -26.58 -1.34
N SER A 112 2.33 -25.41 -1.65
CA SER A 112 3.65 -25.30 -2.30
C SER A 112 4.82 -25.85 -1.46
N LYS A 113 4.65 -25.95 -0.14
CA LYS A 113 5.61 -26.56 0.80
C LYS A 113 5.34 -28.03 1.08
N GLY A 114 4.35 -28.64 0.41
CA GLY A 114 3.96 -30.05 0.59
C GLY A 114 3.06 -30.29 1.81
N ARG A 115 2.59 -29.25 2.51
CA ARG A 115 1.68 -29.35 3.66
C ARG A 115 0.22 -29.37 3.19
N ILE A 116 -0.12 -30.39 2.41
CA ILE A 116 -1.42 -30.47 1.69
C ILE A 116 -2.59 -30.61 2.68
N ASP A 117 -2.42 -31.41 3.74
CA ASP A 117 -3.50 -31.65 4.70
C ASP A 117 -3.85 -30.41 5.51
N GLU A 118 -2.86 -29.59 5.87
CA GLU A 118 -3.10 -28.30 6.51
C GLU A 118 -3.77 -27.30 5.55
N ALA A 119 -3.36 -27.29 4.28
CA ALA A 119 -4.02 -26.46 3.27
C ALA A 119 -5.48 -26.86 3.09
N ARG A 120 -5.78 -28.17 3.05
CA ARG A 120 -7.14 -28.71 3.00
C ARG A 120 -7.96 -28.28 4.20
N HIS A 121 -7.45 -28.51 5.41
CA HIS A 121 -8.12 -28.13 6.66
C HIS A 121 -8.45 -26.63 6.72
N LEU A 122 -7.53 -25.77 6.25
CA LEU A 122 -7.78 -24.33 6.15
C LEU A 122 -8.92 -24.00 5.19
N LEU A 123 -8.92 -24.58 3.99
CA LEU A 123 -9.98 -24.37 3.01
C LEU A 123 -11.33 -24.89 3.52
N THR A 124 -11.33 -26.02 4.22
CA THR A 124 -12.54 -26.55 4.87
C THR A 124 -13.12 -25.56 5.87
N ILE A 125 -12.29 -24.99 6.76
CA ILE A 125 -12.77 -24.02 7.77
C ILE A 125 -13.28 -22.74 7.11
N TYR A 126 -12.49 -22.14 6.21
CA TYR A 126 -12.75 -20.79 5.73
C TYR A 126 -13.65 -20.71 4.49
N HIS A 127 -13.72 -21.75 3.65
CA HIS A 127 -14.55 -21.76 2.43
C HIS A 127 -15.70 -22.75 2.48
N ALA A 128 -15.54 -23.88 3.19
CA ALA A 128 -16.61 -24.86 3.37
C ALA A 128 -17.32 -24.79 4.74
N ASN A 129 -16.99 -23.78 5.58
CA ASN A 129 -17.57 -23.59 6.90
C ASN A 129 -17.51 -24.83 7.81
N GLY A 130 -16.44 -25.63 7.67
CA GLY A 130 -16.23 -26.88 8.42
C GLY A 130 -16.73 -28.15 7.72
N ASP A 131 -17.35 -28.06 6.54
CA ASP A 131 -17.82 -29.24 5.81
C ASP A 131 -16.70 -29.91 4.98
N GLU A 132 -16.12 -30.98 5.51
CA GLU A 132 -15.10 -31.79 4.84
C GLU A 132 -15.63 -32.57 3.62
N SER A 133 -16.94 -32.73 3.50
CA SER A 133 -17.57 -33.47 2.39
C SER A 133 -17.86 -32.61 1.16
N SER A 134 -17.62 -31.30 1.26
CA SER A 134 -17.86 -30.36 0.18
C SER A 134 -16.85 -30.54 -0.96
N ASP A 135 -17.36 -30.84 -2.16
CA ASP A 135 -16.59 -30.90 -3.41
C ASP A 135 -15.83 -29.59 -3.72
N LEU A 136 -16.23 -28.47 -3.10
CA LEU A 136 -15.58 -27.17 -3.28
C LEU A 136 -14.10 -27.22 -2.86
N VAL A 137 -13.80 -27.84 -1.72
CA VAL A 137 -12.43 -27.89 -1.18
C VAL A 137 -11.52 -28.69 -2.11
N ALA A 138 -12.03 -29.80 -2.65
CA ALA A 138 -11.29 -30.63 -3.60
C ALA A 138 -10.98 -29.86 -4.90
N ARG A 139 -11.96 -29.13 -5.43
CA ARG A 139 -11.78 -28.29 -6.64
C ARG A 139 -10.77 -27.17 -6.41
N GLU A 140 -10.85 -26.47 -5.28
CA GLU A 140 -9.92 -25.39 -4.97
C GLU A 140 -8.48 -25.90 -4.80
N LEU A 141 -8.29 -27.07 -4.18
CA LEU A 141 -6.98 -27.71 -4.10
C LEU A 141 -6.43 -28.10 -5.47
N GLU A 142 -7.30 -28.61 -6.36
CA GLU A 142 -6.92 -28.94 -7.74
C GLU A 142 -6.52 -27.67 -8.52
N GLU A 143 -7.25 -26.57 -8.38
CA GLU A 143 -6.88 -25.28 -9.00
C GLU A 143 -5.53 -24.76 -8.48
N ILE A 144 -5.27 -24.87 -7.18
CA ILE A 144 -3.99 -24.50 -6.57
C ILE A 144 -2.86 -25.37 -7.15
N ASP A 145 -3.08 -26.67 -7.30
CA ASP A 145 -2.10 -27.60 -7.86
C ASP A 145 -1.79 -27.27 -9.34
N LEU A 146 -2.82 -27.07 -10.15
CA LEU A 146 -2.70 -26.71 -11.57
C LEU A 146 -1.93 -25.41 -11.75
N THR A 147 -2.24 -24.39 -10.95
CA THR A 147 -1.55 -23.09 -11.01
C THR A 147 -0.09 -23.20 -10.58
N LEU A 148 0.21 -23.93 -9.50
CA LEU A 148 1.59 -24.14 -9.05
C LEU A 148 2.40 -24.95 -10.07
N ARG A 149 1.83 -25.98 -10.69
CA ARG A 149 2.49 -26.74 -11.76
C ARG A 149 2.84 -25.86 -12.95
N ALA A 150 1.90 -25.01 -13.37
CA ALA A 150 2.14 -24.03 -14.43
C ALA A 150 3.26 -23.03 -14.06
N GLU A 151 3.31 -22.57 -12.80
CA GLU A 151 4.38 -21.71 -12.28
C GLU A 151 5.73 -22.44 -12.21
N HIS A 152 5.77 -23.69 -11.79
CA HIS A 152 6.99 -24.51 -11.74
C HIS A 152 7.56 -24.76 -13.14
N GLN A 153 6.71 -25.02 -14.13
CA GLN A 153 7.12 -25.11 -15.54
C GLN A 153 7.63 -23.75 -16.07
N ALA A 154 7.06 -22.64 -15.58
CA ALA A 154 7.48 -21.29 -15.93
C ALA A 154 8.80 -20.85 -15.24
N ARG A 155 9.19 -21.43 -14.10
CA ARG A 155 10.38 -21.04 -13.32
C ARG A 155 11.71 -21.23 -14.07
N GLY A 156 11.77 -22.10 -15.07
CA GLY A 156 12.96 -22.31 -15.91
C GLY A 156 13.10 -21.33 -17.08
N LEU A 157 12.07 -20.51 -17.34
CA LEU A 157 12.06 -19.55 -18.44
C LEU A 157 12.63 -18.21 -17.96
N SER A 158 13.54 -17.63 -18.74
CA SER A 158 14.08 -16.28 -18.48
C SER A 158 12.94 -15.26 -18.30
N THR A 159 12.94 -14.49 -17.21
CA THR A 159 11.94 -13.45 -16.90
C THR A 159 11.71 -12.49 -18.08
N ARG A 160 12.79 -12.14 -18.80
CA ARG A 160 12.71 -11.32 -20.02
C ARG A 160 12.01 -12.05 -21.18
N GLY A 161 12.21 -13.36 -21.29
CA GLY A 161 11.57 -14.23 -22.28
C GLY A 161 10.06 -14.34 -22.08
N ILE A 162 9.60 -14.51 -20.83
CA ILE A 162 8.16 -14.62 -20.52
C ILE A 162 7.45 -13.28 -20.73
N LEU A 163 8.07 -12.18 -20.26
CA LEU A 163 7.46 -10.86 -20.27
C LEU A 163 7.37 -10.26 -21.69
N ILE A 164 8.42 -10.38 -22.50
CA ILE A 164 8.54 -9.62 -23.76
C ILE A 164 8.21 -10.46 -25.00
N LYS A 165 8.42 -11.78 -25.00
CA LYS A 165 8.25 -12.59 -26.23
C LYS A 165 6.79 -12.76 -26.66
N SER A 166 5.85 -12.86 -25.71
CA SER A 166 4.43 -13.03 -26.05
C SER A 166 3.77 -11.68 -26.34
N ALA A 167 3.11 -11.58 -27.51
CA ALA A 167 2.36 -10.39 -27.87
C ALA A 167 1.26 -10.04 -26.85
N ALA A 168 0.66 -11.05 -26.21
CA ALA A 168 -0.31 -10.85 -25.14
C ALA A 168 0.33 -10.27 -23.87
N ASN A 169 1.51 -10.76 -23.48
CA ASN A 169 2.23 -10.26 -22.31
C ASN A 169 2.73 -8.83 -22.52
N ARG A 170 3.15 -8.46 -23.74
CA ARG A 170 3.47 -7.06 -24.08
C ARG A 170 2.29 -6.11 -23.87
N LYS A 171 1.08 -6.51 -24.29
CA LYS A 171 -0.13 -5.71 -24.05
C LYS A 171 -0.43 -5.58 -22.55
N ARG A 172 -0.30 -6.67 -21.78
CA ARG A 172 -0.49 -6.65 -20.31
C ARG A 172 0.53 -5.72 -19.64
N ILE A 173 1.80 -5.79 -20.00
CA ILE A 173 2.86 -4.93 -19.47
C ILE A 173 2.62 -3.46 -19.85
N ALA A 174 2.26 -3.18 -21.10
CA ALA A 174 1.95 -1.83 -21.54
C ALA A 174 0.79 -1.23 -20.74
N LEU A 175 -0.26 -2.01 -20.46
CA LEU A 175 -1.37 -1.59 -19.61
C LEU A 175 -0.93 -1.35 -18.16
N VAL A 176 -0.11 -2.22 -17.57
CA VAL A 176 0.41 -2.04 -16.20
C VAL A 176 1.23 -0.75 -16.10
N ILE A 177 2.13 -0.51 -17.05
CA ILE A 177 2.93 0.72 -17.10
C ILE A 177 2.04 1.95 -17.30
N ALA A 178 1.09 1.89 -18.23
CA ALA A 178 0.17 2.99 -18.49
C ALA A 178 -0.66 3.33 -17.26
N VAL A 179 -1.23 2.34 -16.57
CA VAL A 179 -1.98 2.56 -15.33
C VAL A 179 -1.09 3.20 -14.26
N ALA A 180 0.12 2.67 -14.04
CA ALA A 180 1.05 3.22 -13.04
C ALA A 180 1.47 4.67 -13.34
N LEU A 181 1.61 5.04 -14.62
CA LEU A 181 1.91 6.42 -15.00
C LEU A 181 0.68 7.32 -14.84
N LEU A 182 -0.49 6.89 -15.34
CA LEU A 182 -1.72 7.68 -15.30
C LEU A 182 -2.23 7.94 -13.88
N THR A 183 -1.93 7.06 -12.92
CA THR A 183 -2.27 7.26 -11.50
C THR A 183 -1.39 8.29 -10.80
N ILE A 184 -0.20 8.59 -11.33
CA ILE A 184 0.73 9.59 -10.75
C ILE A 184 0.66 10.91 -11.53
N TRP A 185 0.41 10.85 -12.84
CA TRP A 185 0.36 12.01 -13.74
C TRP A 185 -0.90 12.86 -13.60
N ASN A 186 -1.87 12.44 -12.77
CA ASN A 186 -3.04 13.26 -12.47
C ASN A 186 -2.75 14.44 -11.54
N GLY A 187 -1.50 14.65 -11.12
CA GLY A 187 -1.09 15.81 -10.35
C GLY A 187 -1.54 15.80 -8.89
N GLN A 188 -2.12 14.70 -8.40
CA GLN A 188 -2.61 14.58 -7.02
C GLN A 188 -1.52 14.87 -5.99
N SER A 189 -0.32 14.38 -6.28
CA SER A 189 0.86 14.58 -5.44
C SER A 189 1.23 16.06 -5.37
N VAL A 190 1.20 16.79 -6.50
CA VAL A 190 1.54 18.22 -6.58
C VAL A 190 0.57 19.08 -5.76
N ILE A 191 -0.74 18.81 -5.85
CA ILE A 191 -1.76 19.52 -5.07
C ILE A 191 -1.48 19.36 -3.57
N SER A 192 -1.15 18.13 -3.15
CA SER A 192 -0.85 17.84 -1.74
C SER A 192 0.46 18.50 -1.28
N TYR A 193 1.49 18.57 -2.14
CA TYR A 193 2.80 19.15 -1.80
C TYR A 193 2.79 20.67 -1.72
N TYR A 194 2.11 21.31 -2.67
CA TYR A 194 2.04 22.77 -2.73
C TYR A 194 0.75 23.30 -2.12
N PHE A 195 -0.01 22.48 -1.38
CA PHE A 195 -1.27 22.86 -0.77
C PHE A 195 -1.15 24.14 0.06
N SER A 196 -0.20 24.20 1.01
CA SER A 196 0.00 25.38 1.86
C SER A 196 0.52 26.59 1.07
N PRO A 197 1.54 26.47 0.19
CA PRO A 197 1.93 27.56 -0.71
C PRO A 197 0.80 28.10 -1.60
N ILE A 198 -0.03 27.24 -2.20
CA ILE A 198 -1.17 27.61 -3.04
C ILE A 198 -2.24 28.33 -2.23
N LEU A 199 -2.56 27.84 -1.03
CA LEU A 199 -3.51 28.54 -0.15
C LEU A 199 -2.99 29.92 0.26
N LYS A 200 -1.69 30.04 0.52
CA LYS A 200 -1.05 31.34 0.81
C LYS A 200 -1.10 32.28 -0.39
N SER A 201 -0.91 31.80 -1.62
CA SER A 201 -1.00 32.65 -2.81
C SER A 201 -2.42 33.17 -3.08
N ILE A 202 -3.44 32.44 -2.63
CA ILE A 202 -4.86 32.84 -2.70
C ILE A 202 -5.27 33.74 -1.51
N GLY A 203 -4.34 34.04 -0.59
CA GLY A 203 -4.56 34.94 0.55
C GLY A 203 -4.99 34.24 1.84
N VAL A 204 -5.09 32.90 1.86
CA VAL A 204 -5.38 32.12 3.08
C VAL A 204 -4.07 31.85 3.83
N THR A 205 -3.71 32.73 4.76
CA THR A 205 -2.42 32.67 5.48
C THR A 205 -2.49 32.01 6.86
N SER A 206 -3.68 31.87 7.44
CA SER A 206 -3.88 31.29 8.77
C SER A 206 -3.77 29.76 8.75
N THR A 207 -2.91 29.22 9.63
CA THR A 207 -2.67 27.78 9.79
C THR A 207 -3.95 27.02 10.14
N SER A 208 -4.80 27.55 11.01
CA SER A 208 -6.05 26.90 11.41
C SER A 208 -7.01 26.71 10.24
N HIS A 209 -7.11 27.71 9.36
CA HIS A 209 -7.93 27.64 8.15
C HIS A 209 -7.34 26.68 7.12
N GLN A 210 -6.02 26.71 6.89
CA GLN A 210 -5.35 25.74 6.02
C GLN A 210 -5.55 24.31 6.53
N THR A 211 -5.44 24.11 7.85
CA THR A 211 -5.63 22.79 8.46
C THR A 211 -7.06 22.29 8.28
N GLY A 212 -8.06 23.15 8.50
CA GLY A 212 -9.46 22.81 8.29
C GLY A 212 -9.78 22.40 6.85
N ILE A 213 -9.25 23.13 5.87
CA ILE A 213 -9.49 22.83 4.44
C ILE A 213 -8.91 21.47 4.05
N ASN A 214 -7.67 21.16 4.43
CA ASN A 214 -7.10 19.83 4.13
C ASN A 214 -7.83 18.72 4.90
N GLY A 215 -8.26 18.97 6.15
CA GLY A 215 -9.11 18.03 6.88
C GLY A 215 -10.39 17.69 6.11
N GLY A 216 -11.08 18.70 5.59
CA GLY A 216 -12.23 18.53 4.70
C GLY A 216 -11.87 17.78 3.41
N MET A 217 -10.71 18.07 2.82
CA MET A 217 -10.22 17.35 1.63
C MET A 217 -9.98 15.86 1.90
N GLN A 218 -9.49 15.48 3.08
CA GLN A 218 -9.34 14.06 3.44
C GLN A 218 -10.67 13.35 3.64
N ILE A 219 -11.65 14.03 4.24
CA ILE A 219 -13.02 13.49 4.37
C ILE A 219 -13.63 13.29 2.97
N TRP A 220 -13.44 14.27 2.08
CA TRP A 220 -13.88 14.17 0.70
C TRP A 220 -13.22 13.00 -0.05
N ASN A 221 -11.91 12.81 0.11
CA ASN A 221 -11.18 11.66 -0.43
C ASN A 221 -11.73 10.34 0.11
N LEU A 222 -12.07 10.26 1.39
CA LEU A 222 -12.63 9.06 2.01
C LEU A 222 -14.01 8.71 1.43
N ILE A 223 -14.88 9.71 1.23
CA ILE A 223 -16.20 9.51 0.63
C ILE A 223 -16.05 8.90 -0.77
N TRP A 224 -15.16 9.46 -1.61
CA TRP A 224 -14.91 8.93 -2.95
C TRP A 224 -14.21 7.58 -2.94
N ALA A 225 -13.34 7.30 -1.97
CA ALA A 225 -12.73 5.98 -1.80
C ALA A 225 -13.77 4.90 -1.51
N ILE A 226 -14.71 5.18 -0.59
CA ILE A 226 -15.81 4.26 -0.25
C ILE A 226 -16.76 4.09 -1.44
N ALA A 227 -17.16 5.20 -2.07
CA ALA A 227 -18.02 5.15 -3.25
C ALA A 227 -17.37 4.34 -4.38
N GLY A 228 -16.07 4.56 -4.64
CA GLY A 228 -15.29 3.81 -5.61
C GLY A 228 -15.23 2.31 -5.30
N ALA A 229 -15.03 1.94 -4.02
CA ALA A 229 -15.01 0.54 -3.59
C ALA A 229 -16.36 -0.16 -3.82
N VAL A 230 -17.47 0.49 -3.43
CA VAL A 230 -18.83 -0.09 -3.60
C VAL A 230 -19.23 -0.16 -5.07
N LEU A 231 -18.87 0.84 -5.88
CA LEU A 231 -19.18 0.86 -7.30
C LEU A 231 -18.30 -0.10 -8.11
N ALA A 232 -17.10 -0.45 -7.62
CA ALA A 232 -16.18 -1.34 -8.34
C ALA A 232 -16.78 -2.71 -8.64
N ASP A 233 -17.55 -3.25 -7.71
CA ASP A 233 -18.18 -4.56 -7.86
C ASP A 233 -19.46 -4.51 -8.69
N ARG A 234 -20.13 -3.34 -8.79
CA ARG A 234 -21.41 -3.18 -9.51
C ARG A 234 -21.26 -2.69 -10.95
N VAL A 235 -20.43 -1.67 -11.17
CA VAL A 235 -20.31 -0.95 -12.46
C VAL A 235 -19.17 -1.52 -13.31
N GLY A 236 -18.25 -2.26 -12.68
CA GLY A 236 -17.09 -2.83 -13.33
C GLY A 236 -15.92 -1.84 -13.43
N ARG A 237 -14.71 -2.37 -13.25
CA ARG A 237 -13.48 -1.57 -13.11
C ARG A 237 -13.19 -0.70 -14.35
N ARG A 238 -13.39 -1.23 -15.57
CA ARG A 238 -13.08 -0.50 -16.81
C ARG A 238 -13.90 0.77 -16.95
N THR A 239 -15.20 0.69 -16.69
CA THR A 239 -16.11 1.82 -16.79
C THR A 239 -15.73 2.90 -15.78
N LEU A 240 -15.44 2.51 -14.54
CA LEU A 240 -14.99 3.44 -13.50
C LEU A 240 -13.71 4.18 -13.87
N TRP A 241 -12.72 3.48 -14.43
CA TRP A 241 -11.49 4.12 -14.89
C TRP A 241 -11.78 5.14 -16.00
N LEU A 242 -12.60 4.80 -16.99
CA LEU A 242 -12.93 5.71 -18.08
C LEU A 242 -13.77 6.90 -17.62
N THR A 243 -14.78 6.68 -16.77
CA THR A 243 -15.59 7.77 -16.21
C THR A 243 -14.76 8.69 -15.34
N SER A 244 -13.83 8.16 -14.54
CA SER A 244 -12.91 8.98 -13.72
C SER A 244 -11.97 9.86 -14.56
N GLY A 245 -11.69 9.47 -15.80
CA GLY A 245 -10.92 10.29 -16.75
C GLY A 245 -11.75 11.39 -17.42
N ILE A 246 -13.06 11.19 -17.55
CA ILE A 246 -14.00 12.13 -18.18
C ILE A 246 -14.56 13.14 -17.15
N LEU A 247 -14.77 12.71 -15.90
CA LEU A 247 -15.34 13.53 -14.80
C LEU A 247 -14.30 14.43 -14.09
N ARG A 248 -13.12 14.62 -14.69
CA ARG A 248 -12.05 15.47 -14.14
C ARG A 248 -12.30 16.95 -14.40
#